data_AF-A0A7Y5PAJ5-F1
#
_entry.id   AF-A0A7Y5PAJ5-F1
#
_cell.length_a   1.000
_cell.length_b   1.000
_cell.length_c   1.000
_cell.angle_alpha   90.00
_cell.angle_beta   90.00
_cell.angle_gamma   90.00
#
_symmetry.space_group_name_H-M   'P 1'
#
loop_
_entity.id
_entity.type
_entity.pdbx_description
1 polymer ?
#
loop_
_entity_poly.entity_id
_entity_poly.type
_entity_poly.pdbx_seq_one_letter_code
_entity_poly.pdbx_strand_id
1 'polypeptide(L)'
;MVRFSLQKAALTTELLPATAMSRHRIILLAAVLVGACASEHENVVHVIAEQAPGLKKSSRVQYRGVDVGLVKQVYFTPAGVRIDLLLQRNDVPIRAQDTVRITPVGAFGEQVIDIRPGAQTAPLIARGATLPKAQPDTTVSLPIGVWRSIVKSLGLTPDSAMKDSAAKAKADSTAKTP
;
A
#
# COMPACT_ATOMS: atom_id res chain seq x y z
N MET A 1 0.21 88.66 -46.91
CA MET A 1 -1.26 88.54 -46.95
C MET A 1 -1.62 87.23 -46.25
N VAL A 2 -2.46 87.30 -45.20
CA VAL A 2 -3.10 86.19 -44.43
C VAL A 2 -2.15 85.27 -43.64
N ARG A 3 -1.85 85.59 -42.37
CA ARG A 3 -2.50 85.07 -41.14
C ARG A 3 -2.48 83.52 -41.01
N PHE A 4 -1.41 82.99 -40.40
CA PHE A 4 -1.41 81.67 -39.75
C PHE A 4 -1.51 81.89 -38.24
N SER A 5 -2.62 81.46 -37.66
CA SER A 5 -3.02 81.75 -36.28
C SER A 5 -2.23 80.90 -35.27
N LEU A 6 -1.36 81.58 -34.51
CA LEU A 6 -1.08 81.47 -33.06
C LEU A 6 -1.34 80.13 -32.34
N GLN A 7 -0.23 79.41 -32.18
CA GLN A 7 0.34 78.84 -30.95
C GLN A 7 -0.28 79.25 -29.60
N LYS A 8 -0.54 78.24 -28.73
CA LYS A 8 -0.29 78.19 -27.26
C LYS A 8 -0.72 76.79 -26.76
N ALA A 9 0.23 75.90 -26.43
CA ALA A 9 0.79 75.72 -25.09
C ALA A 9 -0.27 75.56 -24.00
N ALA A 10 -0.46 74.33 -23.49
CA ALA A 10 -0.71 74.06 -22.08
C ALA A 10 -0.87 72.55 -21.78
N LEU A 11 -0.15 72.12 -20.73
CA LEU A 11 -0.57 71.21 -19.65
C LEU A 11 -0.65 69.70 -19.94
N THR A 12 0.39 69.01 -19.49
CA THR A 12 0.38 67.79 -18.65
C THR A 12 -0.97 67.09 -18.43
N THR A 13 -1.07 65.83 -18.83
CA THR A 13 -1.91 64.82 -18.17
C THR A 13 -1.27 63.45 -18.36
N GLU A 14 -0.61 62.97 -17.30
CA GLU A 14 -0.27 61.56 -17.10
C GLU A 14 -1.54 60.72 -17.19
N LEU A 15 -1.65 59.85 -18.20
CA LEU A 15 -2.70 58.84 -18.25
C LEU A 15 -2.09 57.47 -17.96
N LEU A 16 -2.20 57.06 -16.69
CA LEU A 16 -1.90 55.70 -16.25
C LEU A 16 -2.69 54.67 -17.10
N PRO A 17 -2.08 53.59 -17.61
CA PRO A 17 -2.83 52.53 -18.28
C PRO A 17 -3.63 51.71 -17.25
N ALA A 18 -4.91 52.05 -17.09
CA ALA A 18 -5.88 51.38 -16.21
C ALA A 18 -6.31 49.96 -16.66
N THR A 19 -5.49 49.23 -17.42
CA THR A 19 -5.83 47.92 -18.00
C THR A 19 -5.12 46.71 -17.36
N ALA A 20 -4.17 46.94 -16.45
CA ALA A 20 -3.40 45.86 -15.83
C ALA A 20 -4.18 45.05 -14.77
N MET A 21 -5.18 45.65 -14.11
CA MET A 21 -5.85 45.05 -12.94
C MET A 21 -6.94 44.02 -13.32
N SER A 22 -7.56 44.17 -14.50
CA SER A 22 -8.61 43.26 -14.99
C SER A 22 -8.05 41.88 -15.36
N ARG A 23 -6.86 41.85 -15.99
CA ARG A 23 -6.18 40.61 -16.37
C ARG A 23 -5.79 39.76 -15.16
N HIS A 24 -5.32 40.40 -14.08
CA HIS A 24 -4.94 39.71 -12.86
C HIS A 24 -6.14 39.06 -12.16
N ARG A 25 -7.29 39.73 -12.12
CA ARG A 25 -8.51 39.15 -11.56
C ARG A 25 -9.01 37.94 -12.36
N ILE A 26 -8.91 37.99 -13.68
CA ILE A 26 -9.28 36.87 -14.56
C ILE A 26 -8.29 35.70 -14.41
N ILE A 27 -6.98 35.97 -14.34
CA ILE A 27 -5.95 34.93 -14.14
C ILE A 27 -6.08 34.28 -12.76
N LEU A 28 -6.31 35.07 -11.70
CA LEU A 28 -6.54 34.55 -10.36
C LEU A 28 -7.82 33.73 -10.28
N LEU A 29 -8.91 34.19 -10.90
CA LEU A 29 -10.19 33.46 -10.95
C LEU A 29 -10.05 32.13 -11.72
N ALA A 30 -9.34 32.15 -12.86
CA ALA A 30 -9.05 30.94 -13.64
C ALA A 30 -8.16 29.96 -12.84
N ALA A 31 -7.13 30.44 -12.15
CA ALA A 31 -6.27 29.60 -11.31
C ALA A 31 -7.04 28.95 -10.15
N VAL A 32 -7.99 29.67 -9.54
CA VAL A 32 -8.86 29.14 -8.48
C VAL A 32 -9.83 28.08 -9.02
N LEU A 33 -10.42 28.30 -10.19
CA LEU A 33 -11.29 27.31 -10.86
C LEU A 33 -10.52 26.04 -11.27
N VAL A 34 -9.30 26.17 -11.78
CA VAL A 34 -8.43 25.03 -12.12
C VAL A 34 -8.00 24.26 -10.87
N GLY A 35 -7.71 24.96 -9.77
CA GLY A 35 -7.41 24.31 -8.48
C GLY A 35 -8.59 23.54 -7.89
N ALA A 36 -9.82 24.02 -8.08
CA ALA A 36 -11.03 23.37 -7.59
C ALA A 36 -11.43 22.10 -8.39
N CYS A 37 -11.04 21.99 -9.66
CA CYS A 37 -11.31 20.79 -10.47
C CYS A 37 -10.26 19.67 -10.30
N ALA A 38 -9.14 19.92 -9.62
CA ALA A 38 -8.05 18.95 -9.48
C ALA A 38 -8.29 17.86 -8.42
N SER A 39 -9.45 17.86 -7.73
CA SER A 39 -9.80 16.76 -6.84
C SER A 39 -10.26 15.55 -7.67
N GLU A 40 -9.31 14.82 -8.26
CA GLU A 40 -9.57 13.49 -8.77
C GLU A 40 -10.25 12.68 -7.65
N HIS A 41 -11.40 12.09 -7.96
CA HIS A 41 -12.22 11.33 -7.04
C HIS A 41 -11.53 10.01 -6.68
N GLU A 42 -10.51 10.11 -5.84
CA GLU A 42 -9.69 8.98 -5.46
C GLU A 42 -10.52 7.97 -4.64
N ASN A 43 -10.67 6.75 -5.15
CA ASN A 43 -11.42 5.70 -4.48
C ASN A 43 -10.55 5.00 -3.43
N VAL A 44 -10.30 5.71 -2.33
CA VAL A 44 -9.48 5.21 -1.23
C VAL A 44 -10.32 4.39 -0.26
N VAL A 45 -9.82 3.23 0.16
CA VAL A 45 -10.36 2.45 1.28
C VAL A 45 -9.25 2.14 2.29
N HIS A 46 -9.61 1.90 3.53
CA HIS A 46 -8.65 1.68 4.61
C HIS A 46 -8.61 0.22 5.04
N VAL A 47 -7.43 -0.23 5.45
CA VAL A 47 -7.22 -1.55 6.06
C VAL A 47 -6.40 -1.37 7.32
N ILE A 48 -6.76 -2.11 8.37
CA ILE A 48 -5.97 -2.21 9.60
C ILE A 48 -5.34 -3.59 9.64
N ALA A 49 -4.04 -3.67 9.91
CA ALA A 49 -3.30 -4.91 10.09
C ALA A 49 -2.53 -4.88 11.41
N GLU A 50 -2.23 -6.04 12.00
CA GLU A 50 -1.30 -6.10 13.13
C GLU A 50 0.13 -5.79 12.68
N GLN A 51 0.51 -6.41 11.56
CA GLN A 51 1.82 -6.28 10.96
C GLN A 51 1.67 -6.30 9.43
N ALA A 52 2.58 -5.61 8.75
CA ALA A 52 2.64 -5.59 7.28
C ALA A 52 4.12 -5.59 6.82
N PRO A 53 4.89 -6.64 7.17
CA PRO A 53 6.31 -6.68 6.83
C PRO A 53 6.49 -6.66 5.32
N GLY A 54 7.39 -5.81 4.81
CA GLY A 54 7.70 -5.74 3.36
C GLY A 54 6.64 -5.08 2.49
N LEU A 55 5.51 -4.65 3.04
CA LEU A 55 4.50 -3.89 2.30
C LEU A 55 4.98 -2.45 2.10
N LYS A 56 4.86 -1.94 0.87
CA LYS A 56 5.34 -0.60 0.50
C LYS A 56 4.28 0.19 -0.27
N LYS A 57 4.50 1.49 -0.38
CA LYS A 57 3.75 2.33 -1.33
C LYS A 57 3.86 1.73 -2.73
N SER A 58 2.76 1.78 -3.48
CA SER A 58 2.62 1.18 -4.80
C SER A 58 2.71 -0.36 -4.85
N SER A 59 2.69 -1.05 -3.70
CA SER A 59 2.39 -2.49 -3.69
C SER A 59 1.02 -2.75 -4.33
N ARG A 60 0.88 -3.87 -5.05
CA ARG A 60 -0.37 -4.19 -5.71
C ARG A 60 -1.47 -4.57 -4.71
N VAL A 61 -2.69 -4.22 -5.09
CA VAL A 61 -3.92 -4.66 -4.44
C VAL A 61 -4.67 -5.52 -5.44
N GLN A 62 -4.96 -6.75 -5.05
CA GLN A 62 -5.58 -7.76 -5.88
C GLN A 62 -6.93 -8.16 -5.31
N TYR A 63 -7.86 -8.48 -6.18
CA TYR A 63 -9.12 -9.12 -5.83
C TYR A 63 -9.19 -10.45 -6.57
N ARG A 64 -9.13 -11.56 -5.83
CA ARG A 64 -9.06 -12.92 -6.41
C ARG A 64 -7.92 -13.08 -7.44
N GLY A 65 -6.77 -12.46 -7.17
CA GLY A 65 -5.58 -12.50 -8.04
C GLY A 65 -5.60 -11.53 -9.23
N VAL A 66 -6.66 -10.73 -9.42
CA VAL A 66 -6.72 -9.68 -10.44
C VAL A 66 -6.32 -8.35 -9.82
N ASP A 67 -5.42 -7.61 -10.46
CA ASP A 67 -5.01 -6.28 -9.98
C ASP A 67 -6.18 -5.29 -10.06
N VAL A 68 -6.55 -4.73 -8.91
CA VAL A 68 -7.66 -3.76 -8.77
C VAL A 68 -7.21 -2.39 -8.29
N GLY A 69 -5.97 -2.28 -7.84
CA GLY A 69 -5.45 -1.04 -7.29
C GLY A 69 -4.04 -1.15 -6.73
N LEU A 70 -3.68 -0.14 -5.94
CA LEU A 70 -2.34 0.04 -5.38
C LEU A 70 -2.42 0.49 -3.93
N VAL A 71 -1.39 0.20 -3.14
CA VAL A 71 -1.20 0.79 -1.82
C VAL A 71 -0.81 2.26 -2.00
N LYS A 72 -1.66 3.17 -1.53
CA LYS A 72 -1.40 4.60 -1.54
C LYS A 72 -0.36 4.97 -0.48
N GLN A 73 -0.58 4.50 0.74
CA GLN A 73 0.28 4.81 1.88
C GLN A 73 0.16 3.75 2.97
N VAL A 74 1.24 3.60 3.75
CA VAL A 74 1.31 2.73 4.93
C VAL A 74 1.70 3.60 6.12
N TYR A 75 0.94 3.51 7.21
CA TYR A 75 1.17 4.22 8.45
C TYR A 75 1.40 3.23 9.59
N PHE A 76 2.55 3.36 10.24
CA PHE A 76 2.87 2.59 11.44
C PHE A 76 2.36 3.34 12.66
N THR A 77 1.59 2.65 13.50
CA THR A 77 1.02 3.17 14.74
C THR A 77 1.41 2.24 15.89
N PRO A 78 1.35 2.70 17.16
CA PRO A 78 1.62 1.82 18.31
C PRO A 78 0.68 0.61 18.39
N ALA A 79 -0.52 0.69 17.80
CA ALA A 79 -1.53 -0.37 17.82
C ALA A 79 -1.46 -1.33 16.60
N GLY A 80 -0.56 -1.08 15.64
CA GLY A 80 -0.45 -1.87 14.40
C GLY A 80 -0.22 -0.98 13.18
N VAL A 81 -0.71 -1.40 12.03
CA VAL A 81 -0.49 -0.75 10.73
C VAL A 81 -1.82 -0.33 10.12
N ARG A 82 -1.93 0.94 9.71
CA ARG A 82 -3.02 1.42 8.85
C ARG A 82 -2.52 1.53 7.41
N ILE A 83 -3.29 1.01 6.48
CA ILE A 83 -2.95 0.99 5.06
C ILE A 83 -4.08 1.68 4.29
N ASP A 84 -3.71 2.64 3.45
CA ASP A 84 -4.63 3.28 2.52
C ASP A 84 -4.48 2.61 1.15
N LEU A 85 -5.59 2.08 0.64
CA LEU A 85 -5.66 1.41 -0.66
C LEU A 85 -6.31 2.33 -1.67
N LEU A 86 -5.64 2.57 -2.78
CA LEU A 86 -6.20 3.24 -3.95
C LEU A 86 -6.80 2.19 -4.88
N LEU A 87 -8.13 2.14 -4.96
CA LEU A 87 -8.84 1.31 -5.92
C LEU A 87 -8.91 2.05 -7.26
N GLN A 88 -8.40 1.42 -8.31
CA GLN A 88 -8.35 1.99 -9.66
C GLN A 88 -9.43 1.41 -10.57
N ARG A 89 -9.96 0.24 -10.21
CA ARG A 89 -11.02 -0.47 -10.93
C ARG A 89 -12.37 -0.30 -10.25
N ASN A 90 -13.38 0.07 -11.04
CA ASN A 90 -14.77 0.22 -10.59
C ASN A 90 -15.65 -0.97 -11.04
N ASP A 91 -15.13 -1.86 -11.88
CA ASP A 91 -15.80 -3.06 -12.40
C ASP A 91 -15.82 -4.22 -11.39
N VAL A 92 -15.02 -4.13 -10.32
CA VAL A 92 -14.91 -5.18 -9.30
C VAL A 92 -15.76 -4.83 -8.07
N PRO A 93 -16.75 -5.67 -7.71
CA PRO A 93 -17.66 -5.39 -6.60
C PRO A 93 -17.00 -5.77 -5.27
N ILE A 94 -16.17 -4.88 -4.72
CA ILE A 94 -15.59 -5.03 -3.38
C ILE A 94 -16.66 -4.67 -2.34
N ARG A 95 -16.88 -5.56 -1.37
CA ARG A 95 -17.90 -5.45 -0.33
C ARG A 95 -17.29 -5.15 1.02
N ALA A 96 -18.10 -4.59 1.91
CA ALA A 96 -17.67 -4.19 3.25
C ALA A 96 -17.23 -5.37 4.15
N GLN A 97 -17.58 -6.62 3.80
CA GLN A 97 -17.20 -7.82 4.54
C GLN A 97 -16.15 -8.67 3.82
N ASP A 98 -15.54 -8.14 2.75
CA ASP A 98 -14.43 -8.83 2.09
C ASP A 98 -13.24 -8.95 3.03
N THR A 99 -12.58 -10.09 3.02
CA THR A 99 -11.43 -10.34 3.89
C THR A 99 -10.16 -9.91 3.18
N VAL A 100 -9.20 -9.40 3.95
CA VAL A 100 -7.93 -8.90 3.43
C VAL A 100 -6.80 -9.76 3.96
N ARG A 101 -5.88 -10.14 3.09
CA ARG A 101 -4.63 -10.83 3.44
C ARG A 101 -3.44 -10.07 2.86
N ILE A 102 -2.31 -10.15 3.56
CA ILE A 102 -1.03 -9.66 3.07
C ILE A 102 -0.16 -10.89 2.83
N THR A 103 0.16 -11.17 1.58
CA THR A 103 0.84 -12.40 1.18
C THR A 103 2.03 -12.10 0.25
N PRO A 104 3.15 -12.82 0.39
CA PRO A 104 4.23 -12.77 -0.58
C PRO A 104 3.80 -13.40 -1.91
N VAL A 105 4.13 -12.77 -3.01
CA VAL A 105 3.95 -13.30 -4.37
C VAL A 105 5.29 -13.38 -5.11
N GLY A 106 5.38 -14.36 -6.00
CA GLY A 106 6.57 -14.60 -6.82
C GLY A 106 7.78 -15.14 -6.05
N ALA A 107 8.87 -15.38 -6.78
CA ALA A 107 10.10 -15.95 -6.21
C ALA A 107 10.86 -14.97 -5.29
N PHE A 108 10.61 -13.66 -5.45
CA PHE A 108 11.28 -12.60 -4.69
C PHE A 108 10.50 -12.16 -3.44
N GLY A 109 9.35 -12.77 -3.16
CA GLY A 109 8.58 -12.51 -1.93
C GLY A 109 7.99 -11.10 -1.85
N GLU A 110 7.59 -10.52 -2.99
CA GLU A 110 6.97 -9.20 -3.02
C GLU A 110 5.62 -9.24 -2.29
N GLN A 111 5.37 -8.29 -1.41
CA GLN A 111 4.14 -8.29 -0.62
C GLN A 111 3.01 -7.63 -1.40
N VAL A 112 1.91 -8.36 -1.50
CA VAL A 112 0.67 -7.95 -2.18
C VAL A 112 -0.49 -8.05 -1.21
N ILE A 113 -1.44 -7.12 -1.36
CA ILE A 113 -2.71 -7.18 -0.66
C ILE A 113 -3.68 -7.99 -1.49
N ASP A 114 -4.19 -9.06 -0.93
CA ASP A 114 -5.14 -9.96 -1.55
C ASP A 114 -6.49 -9.84 -0.85
N ILE A 115 -7.46 -9.27 -1.56
CA ILE A 115 -8.84 -9.11 -1.12
C ILE A 115 -9.63 -10.32 -1.61
N ARG A 116 -10.30 -10.98 -0.66
CA ARG A 116 -11.12 -12.16 -0.91
C ARG A 116 -12.60 -11.85 -0.66
N PRO A 117 -13.50 -12.31 -1.55
CA PRO A 117 -14.93 -12.09 -1.39
C PRO A 117 -15.43 -12.63 -0.05
N GLY A 118 -16.15 -11.80 0.69
CA GLY A 118 -16.90 -12.19 1.89
C GLY A 118 -18.32 -12.65 1.55
N ALA A 119 -19.26 -12.36 2.47
CA ALA A 119 -20.67 -12.63 2.26
C ALA A 119 -21.22 -11.83 1.06
N GLN A 120 -21.89 -12.50 0.11
CA GLN A 120 -22.43 -11.83 -1.08
C GLN A 120 -23.55 -10.84 -0.77
N THR A 121 -24.23 -11.03 0.38
CA THR A 121 -25.29 -10.15 0.89
C THR A 121 -24.75 -8.85 1.50
N ALA A 122 -23.44 -8.75 1.73
CA ALA A 122 -22.85 -7.53 2.26
C ALA A 122 -22.91 -6.38 1.24
N PRO A 123 -23.15 -5.13 1.68
CA PRO A 123 -23.15 -3.97 0.80
C PRO A 123 -21.77 -3.73 0.18
N LEU A 124 -21.75 -3.06 -0.98
CA LEU A 124 -20.52 -2.55 -1.58
C LEU A 124 -19.80 -1.61 -0.61
N ILE A 125 -18.48 -1.63 -0.65
CA ILE A 125 -17.69 -0.75 0.19
C ILE A 125 -17.85 0.71 -0.25
N ALA A 126 -18.08 1.60 0.73
CA ALA A 126 -18.09 3.03 0.48
C ALA A 126 -16.66 3.57 0.42
N ARG A 127 -16.47 4.68 -0.30
CA ARG A 127 -15.20 5.41 -0.28
C ARG A 127 -14.85 5.83 1.15
N GLY A 128 -13.59 5.69 1.52
CA GLY A 128 -13.07 6.00 2.85
C GLY A 128 -13.51 5.01 3.92
N ALA A 129 -14.29 3.98 3.57
CA ALA A 129 -14.64 2.93 4.53
C ALA A 129 -13.43 2.05 4.84
N THR A 130 -13.49 1.39 5.99
CA THR A 130 -12.46 0.48 6.46
C THR A 130 -12.92 -0.95 6.25
N LEU A 131 -12.11 -1.76 5.56
CA LEU A 131 -12.31 -3.20 5.43
C LEU A 131 -12.03 -3.90 6.77
N PRO A 132 -12.54 -5.13 6.95
CA PRO A 132 -12.17 -5.99 8.08
C PRO A 132 -10.65 -6.07 8.27
N LYS A 133 -10.23 -6.21 9.53
CA LYS A 133 -8.82 -6.31 9.91
C LYS A 133 -8.13 -7.38 9.06
N ALA A 134 -6.98 -7.04 8.50
CA ALA A 134 -6.20 -7.95 7.68
C ALA A 134 -5.83 -9.19 8.48
N GLN A 135 -6.10 -10.35 7.89
CA GLN A 135 -5.77 -11.64 8.47
C GLN A 135 -4.31 -11.96 8.13
N PRO A 136 -3.57 -12.54 9.08
CA PRO A 136 -2.24 -13.05 8.79
C PRO A 136 -2.33 -14.13 7.70
N ASP A 137 -1.26 -14.26 6.91
CA ASP A 137 -1.15 -15.40 5.99
C ASP A 137 -0.99 -16.67 6.80
N THR A 138 -2.11 -17.32 7.13
CA THR A 138 -2.16 -18.62 7.80
C THR A 138 -1.78 -19.75 6.85
N THR A 139 -0.66 -19.60 6.14
CA THR A 139 0.15 -20.77 5.85
C THR A 139 0.70 -21.19 7.20
N VAL A 140 0.33 -22.38 7.68
CA VAL A 140 0.69 -22.91 9.01
C VAL A 140 2.22 -23.02 9.12
N SER A 141 2.87 -21.90 9.40
CA SER A 141 4.27 -21.82 9.77
C SER A 141 4.28 -22.02 11.26
N LEU A 142 4.40 -23.28 11.68
CA LEU A 142 4.55 -23.58 13.10
C LEU A 142 5.73 -22.75 13.62
N PRO A 143 5.57 -22.02 14.73
CA PRO A 143 6.68 -21.29 15.32
C PRO A 143 7.90 -22.21 15.47
N ILE A 144 9.10 -21.69 15.26
CA ILE A 144 10.35 -22.47 15.41
C ILE A 144 10.42 -23.19 16.77
N GLY A 145 9.82 -22.60 17.82
CA GLY A 145 9.67 -23.23 19.13
C GLY A 145 8.83 -24.51 19.10
N VAL A 146 7.75 -24.54 18.32
CA VAL A 146 6.87 -25.71 18.17
C VAL A 146 7.58 -26.82 17.40
N TRP A 147 8.29 -26.48 16.32
CA TRP A 147 9.14 -27.44 15.60
C TRP A 147 10.17 -28.09 16.52
N ARG A 148 10.86 -27.29 17.35
CA ARG A 148 11.85 -27.78 18.30
C ARG A 148 11.25 -28.75 19.32
N SER A 149 10.02 -28.51 19.79
CA SER A 149 9.34 -29.44 20.70
C SER A 149 8.99 -30.77 20.04
N ILE A 150 8.54 -30.75 18.78
CA ILE A 150 8.20 -31.96 18.01
C ILE A 150 9.45 -32.83 17.78
N VAL A 151 10.56 -32.22 17.36
CA VAL A 151 11.83 -32.93 17.16
C VAL A 151 12.32 -33.55 18.48
N LYS A 152 12.24 -32.80 19.58
CA LYS A 152 12.62 -33.28 20.91
C LYS A 152 11.74 -34.45 21.37
N SER A 153 10.42 -34.39 21.16
CA SER A 153 9.51 -35.48 21.56
C SER A 153 9.69 -36.74 20.72
N LEU A 154 10.13 -36.61 19.47
CA LEU A 154 10.38 -37.74 18.58
C LEU A 154 11.77 -38.37 18.76
N GLY A 155 12.63 -37.81 19.63
CA GLY A 155 13.98 -38.34 19.86
C GLY A 155 14.92 -38.19 18.65
N LEU A 156 14.55 -37.40 17.64
CA LEU A 156 15.32 -37.15 16.41
C LEU A 156 16.41 -36.10 16.63
N THR A 157 17.08 -36.15 17.78
CA THR A 157 18.21 -35.27 18.08
C THR A 157 19.45 -35.74 17.33
N PRO A 158 20.29 -34.84 16.79
CA PRO A 158 21.56 -35.23 16.16
C PRO A 158 22.44 -36.14 17.03
N ASP A 159 22.34 -35.97 18.36
CA ASP A 159 23.15 -36.67 19.35
C ASP A 159 22.80 -38.16 19.48
N SER A 160 21.54 -38.56 19.25
CA SER A 160 21.13 -39.97 19.34
C SER A 160 21.74 -40.78 18.19
N ALA A 161 21.71 -40.23 16.97
CA ALA A 161 22.34 -40.85 15.81
C ALA A 161 23.88 -40.96 15.94
N MET A 162 24.54 -39.98 16.56
CA MET A 162 25.98 -40.03 16.82
C MET A 162 26.36 -41.13 17.83
N LYS A 163 25.55 -41.28 18.88
CA LYS A 163 25.78 -42.28 19.92
C LYS A 163 25.60 -43.71 19.40
N ASP A 164 24.60 -43.91 18.55
CA ASP A 164 24.31 -45.22 17.94
C ASP A 164 25.39 -45.61 16.91
N SER A 165 25.90 -44.64 16.15
CA SER A 165 27.00 -44.83 15.20
C SER A 165 28.31 -45.16 15.91
N ALA A 166 28.60 -44.50 17.03
CA ALA A 166 29.77 -44.79 17.85
C ALA A 166 29.68 -46.18 18.53
N ALA A 167 28.48 -46.58 18.98
CA ALA A 167 28.25 -47.90 19.54
C ALA A 167 28.43 -49.02 18.49
N LYS A 168 27.92 -48.82 17.27
CA LYS A 168 28.06 -49.78 16.17
C LYS A 168 29.51 -49.89 15.67
N ALA A 169 30.24 -48.77 15.58
CA ALA A 169 31.66 -48.77 15.22
C ALA A 169 32.53 -49.53 16.24
N LYS A 170 32.18 -49.44 17.54
CA LYS A 170 32.87 -50.19 18.60
C LYS A 170 32.56 -51.68 18.56
N ALA A 171 31.33 -52.06 18.20
CA ALA A 171 30.94 -53.47 18.04
C ALA A 171 31.68 -54.16 16.87
N ASP A 172 31.76 -53.50 15.71
CA ASP A 172 32.48 -54.04 14.53
C ASP A 172 33.99 -54.15 14.76
N SER A 173 34.59 -53.24 15.52
CA SER A 173 36.01 -53.31 15.87
C SER A 173 36.34 -54.49 16.81
N THR A 174 35.37 -54.97 17.60
CA THR A 174 35.59 -56.05 18.59
C THR A 174 35.40 -57.43 17.96
N ALA A 175 34.67 -57.53 16.85
CA ALA A 175 34.50 -58.78 16.08
C ALA A 175 35.69 -59.09 15.13
N LYS A 176 36.63 -58.14 14.98
CA LYS A 176 37.80 -58.25 14.10
C LYS A 176 39.10 -58.30 14.91
N THR A 177 39.23 -59.28 15.80
CA THR A 177 40.52 -59.68 16.39
C THR A 177 40.64 -61.19 16.21
N PRO A 178 41.73 -61.70 15.61
CA PRO A 178 41.89 -63.11 15.24
C PRO A 178 41.92 -64.05 16.46
#